data_AF-A0A2N5YR04-F1
#
_entry.id   AF-A0A2N5YR04-F1
#
_cell.length_a   1.000
_cell.length_b   1.000
_cell.length_c   1.000
_cell.angle_alpha   90.00
_cell.angle_beta   90.00
_cell.angle_gamma   90.00
#
_symmetry.space_group_name_H-M   'P 1'
#
loop_
_entity.id
_entity.type
_entity.pdbx_description
1 polymer ?
#
loop_
_entity_poly.entity_id
_entity_poly.type
_entity_poly.pdbx_seq_one_letter_code
_entity_poly.pdbx_strand_id
1 'polypeptide(L)'
;MTKKEFQQAEGNAVDILKESLISFKELADKEGFELLIVFFPMKKEINNESFEYNHILYDFALENDINSLDLLQYFLTIGNINSKNSSDYYWKKDGHHNSTGYKKYAEGVYWKLVQDSLIKN
;
A
#
# COMPACT_ATOMS: atom_id res chain seq x y z
N MET A 1 -11.24 -17.15 20.18
CA MET A 1 -11.49 -17.29 18.74
C MET A 1 -10.84 -18.58 18.27
N THR A 2 -11.61 -19.47 17.65
CA THR A 2 -11.09 -20.70 17.03
C THR A 2 -10.39 -20.35 15.70
N LYS A 3 -9.58 -21.27 15.17
CA LYS A 3 -8.95 -21.08 13.85
C LYS A 3 -9.98 -20.80 12.74
N LYS A 4 -11.12 -21.49 12.78
CA LYS A 4 -12.20 -21.33 11.81
C LYS A 4 -12.86 -19.95 11.91
N GLU A 5 -13.14 -19.49 13.14
CA GLU A 5 -13.68 -18.14 13.38
C GLU A 5 -12.71 -17.06 12.91
N PHE A 6 -11.40 -17.25 13.14
CA PHE A 6 -10.38 -16.32 12.67
C PHE A 6 -10.34 -16.22 11.14
N GLN A 7 -10.31 -17.36 10.45
CA GLN A 7 -10.32 -17.39 8.97
C GLN A 7 -11.59 -16.75 8.39
N GLN A 8 -12.73 -16.97 9.02
CA GLN A 8 -13.98 -16.33 8.60
C GLN A 8 -13.93 -14.81 8.83
N ALA A 9 -13.42 -14.36 9.96
CA ALA A 9 -13.26 -12.93 10.25
C ALA A 9 -12.27 -12.25 9.29
N GLU A 10 -11.18 -12.94 8.93
CA GLU A 10 -10.20 -12.47 7.94
C GLU A 10 -10.84 -12.31 6.55
N GLY A 11 -11.60 -13.31 6.08
CA GLY A 11 -12.34 -13.22 4.82
C GLY A 11 -13.33 -12.05 4.80
N ASN A 12 -14.14 -11.91 5.86
CA ASN A 12 -15.07 -10.80 5.99
C ASN A 12 -14.36 -9.44 5.98
N ALA A 13 -13.20 -9.33 6.63
CA ALA A 13 -12.43 -8.09 6.66
C ALA A 13 -11.90 -7.73 5.26
N VAL A 14 -11.43 -8.71 4.48
CA VAL A 14 -11.01 -8.50 3.09
C VAL A 14 -12.17 -8.02 2.23
N ASP A 15 -13.35 -8.62 2.35
CA ASP A 15 -14.52 -8.22 1.57
C ASP A 15 -14.96 -6.78 1.90
N ILE A 16 -14.98 -6.40 3.19
CA ILE A 16 -15.26 -5.02 3.62
C ILE A 16 -14.25 -4.03 3.03
N LEU A 17 -12.97 -4.39 2.99
CA LEU A 17 -11.93 -3.55 2.40
C LEU A 17 -12.10 -3.40 0.89
N LYS A 18 -12.48 -4.47 0.17
CA LYS A 18 -12.82 -4.41 -1.26
C LYS A 18 -14.01 -3.49 -1.53
N GLU A 19 -15.09 -3.62 -0.76
CA GLU A 19 -16.25 -2.73 -0.84
C GLU A 19 -15.86 -1.27 -0.57
N SER A 20 -14.96 -1.03 0.38
CA SER A 20 -14.45 0.30 0.68
C SER A 20 -13.67 0.88 -0.51
N LEU A 21 -12.83 0.09 -1.19
CA LEU A 21 -12.09 0.53 -2.38
C LEU A 21 -13.05 0.96 -3.51
N ILE A 22 -14.09 0.18 -3.78
CA ILE A 22 -15.13 0.54 -4.76
C ILE A 22 -15.84 1.82 -4.34
N SER A 23 -16.25 1.92 -3.07
CA SER A 23 -16.97 3.09 -2.56
C SER A 23 -16.15 4.37 -2.69
N PHE A 24 -14.83 4.32 -2.44
CA PHE A 24 -13.96 5.48 -2.63
C PHE A 24 -13.78 5.84 -4.11
N LYS A 25 -13.70 4.85 -5.00
CA LYS A 25 -13.65 5.11 -6.45
C LYS A 25 -14.94 5.77 -6.94
N GLU A 26 -16.10 5.22 -6.58
CA GLU A 26 -17.39 5.80 -6.95
C GLU A 26 -17.55 7.23 -6.41
N LEU A 27 -17.06 7.49 -5.18
CA LEU A 27 -17.05 8.82 -4.62
C LEU A 27 -16.13 9.78 -5.40
N ALA A 28 -14.94 9.31 -5.78
CA ALA A 28 -13.98 10.07 -6.58
C ALA A 28 -14.57 10.47 -7.93
N ASP A 29 -15.20 9.51 -8.63
CA ASP A 29 -15.87 9.73 -9.92
C ASP A 29 -17.05 10.70 -9.78
N LYS A 30 -17.84 10.56 -8.72
CA LYS A 30 -19.03 11.38 -8.45
C LYS A 30 -18.67 12.84 -8.12
N GLU A 31 -17.63 13.05 -7.34
CA GLU A 31 -17.24 14.38 -6.85
C GLU A 31 -16.12 15.02 -7.69
N GLY A 32 -15.59 14.31 -8.69
CA GLY A 32 -14.61 14.83 -9.65
C GLY A 32 -13.23 15.05 -9.05
N PHE A 33 -12.74 14.13 -8.22
CA PHE A 33 -11.35 14.14 -7.74
C PHE A 33 -10.62 12.86 -8.13
N GLU A 34 -9.29 12.94 -8.20
CA GLU A 34 -8.42 11.80 -8.51
C GLU A 34 -8.15 10.97 -7.25
N LEU A 35 -8.33 9.66 -7.34
CA LEU A 35 -8.06 8.73 -6.25
C LEU A 35 -6.75 7.98 -6.50
N LEU A 36 -5.86 7.97 -5.51
CA LEU A 36 -4.71 7.08 -5.46
C LEU A 36 -4.74 6.26 -4.16
N ILE A 37 -4.77 4.94 -4.27
CA ILE A 37 -4.67 4.03 -3.12
C ILE A 37 -3.21 3.60 -2.95
N VAL A 38 -2.64 3.79 -1.75
CA VAL A 38 -1.25 3.42 -1.47
C VAL A 38 -1.20 2.19 -0.56
N PHE A 39 -0.65 1.10 -1.08
CA PHE A 39 -0.45 -0.14 -0.32
C PHE A 39 0.89 -0.09 0.40
N PHE A 40 0.83 0.13 1.71
CA PHE A 40 2.01 0.34 2.56
C PHE A 40 2.59 -0.98 3.08
N PRO A 41 3.91 -1.23 2.94
CA PRO A 41 4.55 -2.42 3.50
C PRO A 41 5.00 -2.23 4.96
N MET A 42 4.77 -3.27 5.75
CA MET A 42 5.48 -3.48 7.00
C MET A 42 6.95 -3.83 6.75
N LYS A 43 7.81 -3.56 7.74
CA LYS A 43 9.23 -3.93 7.66
C LYS A 43 9.47 -5.40 7.32
N LYS A 44 8.64 -6.31 7.86
CA LYS A 44 8.74 -7.75 7.59
C LYS A 44 8.45 -8.10 6.12
N GLU A 45 7.57 -7.35 5.46
CA GLU A 45 7.20 -7.55 4.06
C GLU A 45 8.33 -7.08 3.13
N ILE A 46 9.06 -6.02 3.51
CA ILE A 46 10.31 -5.64 2.84
C ILE A 46 11.35 -6.76 2.94
N ASN A 47 11.48 -7.38 4.13
CA ASN A 47 12.45 -8.45 4.33
C ASN A 47 12.08 -9.73 3.56
N ASN A 48 10.79 -9.99 3.39
CA ASN A 48 10.24 -11.14 2.68
C ASN A 48 10.00 -10.88 1.19
N GLU A 49 10.22 -9.64 0.74
CA GLU A 49 9.96 -9.16 -0.62
C GLU A 49 8.54 -9.48 -1.12
N SER A 50 7.56 -9.53 -0.21
CA SER A 50 6.17 -9.84 -0.52
C SER A 50 5.21 -9.28 0.53
N PHE A 51 4.02 -8.85 0.09
CA PHE A 51 2.92 -8.51 1.00
C PHE A 51 2.35 -9.77 1.62
N GLU A 52 2.07 -9.71 2.92
CA GLU A 52 1.40 -10.79 3.65
C GLU A 52 -0.07 -10.87 3.26
N TYR A 53 -0.75 -9.71 3.19
CA TYR A 53 -2.20 -9.64 2.93
C TYR A 53 -2.59 -8.63 1.84
N ASN A 54 -1.83 -7.54 1.70
CA ASN A 54 -2.19 -6.44 0.80
C ASN A 54 -2.21 -6.84 -0.68
N HIS A 55 -1.56 -7.94 -1.09
CA HIS A 55 -1.57 -8.41 -2.48
C HIS A 55 -3.01 -8.66 -2.99
N ILE A 56 -3.88 -9.24 -2.16
CA ILE A 56 -5.28 -9.53 -2.53
C ILE A 56 -6.05 -8.24 -2.84
N LEU A 57 -5.83 -7.20 -2.03
CA LEU A 57 -6.50 -5.91 -2.18
C LEU A 57 -5.89 -5.09 -3.32
N TYR A 58 -4.58 -5.20 -3.53
CA TYR A 58 -3.90 -4.54 -4.64
C TYR A 58 -4.35 -5.13 -5.99
N ASP A 59 -4.35 -6.46 -6.12
CA ASP A 59 -4.82 -7.14 -7.34
C ASP A 59 -6.28 -6.78 -7.64
N PHE A 60 -7.14 -6.81 -6.61
CA PHE A 60 -8.53 -6.38 -6.74
C PHE A 60 -8.65 -4.92 -7.18
N ALA A 61 -7.82 -4.02 -6.65
CA ALA A 61 -7.82 -2.61 -7.05
C ALA A 61 -7.44 -2.46 -8.54
N LEU A 62 -6.43 -3.18 -9.02
CA LEU A 62 -6.04 -3.19 -10.42
C LEU A 62 -7.12 -3.74 -11.34
N GLU A 63 -7.75 -4.86 -10.97
CA GLU A 63 -8.86 -5.49 -11.72
C GLU A 63 -10.08 -4.58 -11.86
N ASN A 64 -10.25 -3.61 -10.95
CA ASN A 64 -11.36 -2.67 -10.93
C ASN A 64 -10.94 -1.26 -11.38
N ASP A 65 -9.82 -1.11 -12.10
CA ASP A 65 -9.31 0.15 -12.62
C ASP A 65 -9.20 1.24 -11.52
N ILE A 66 -8.74 0.88 -10.33
CA ILE A 66 -8.45 1.82 -9.23
C ILE A 66 -6.97 2.16 -9.28
N ASN A 67 -6.66 3.44 -9.47
CA ASN A 67 -5.25 3.86 -9.49
C ASN A 67 -4.59 3.59 -8.13
N SER A 68 -3.52 2.79 -8.16
CA SER A 68 -2.93 2.20 -6.98
C SER A 68 -1.40 2.20 -7.03
N LEU A 69 -0.77 2.42 -5.88
CA LEU A 69 0.68 2.32 -5.68
C LEU A 69 1.01 1.10 -4.82
N ASP A 70 1.73 0.15 -5.41
CA ASP A 70 2.51 -0.83 -4.67
C ASP A 70 3.79 -0.18 -4.13
N LEU A 71 3.74 0.27 -2.88
CA LEU A 71 4.89 0.92 -2.25
C LEU A 71 6.00 -0.09 -1.90
N LEU A 72 5.68 -1.38 -1.73
CA LEU A 72 6.68 -2.42 -1.51
C LEU A 72 7.57 -2.56 -2.75
N GLN A 73 6.95 -2.73 -3.91
CA GLN A 73 7.66 -2.84 -5.17
C GLN A 73 8.47 -1.58 -5.47
N TYR A 74 7.91 -0.39 -5.22
CA TYR A 74 8.65 0.86 -5.33
C TYR A 74 9.88 0.88 -4.42
N PHE A 75 9.75 0.50 -3.14
CA PHE A 75 10.86 0.46 -2.20
C PHE A 75 11.98 -0.48 -2.63
N LEU A 76 11.63 -1.68 -3.10
CA LEU A 76 12.61 -2.69 -3.52
C LEU A 76 13.36 -2.29 -4.80
N THR A 77 12.68 -1.63 -5.74
CA THR A 77 13.22 -1.37 -7.09
C THR A 77 13.79 0.03 -7.30
N ILE A 78 13.13 1.06 -6.76
CA ILE A 78 13.47 2.47 -7.00
C ILE A 78 13.95 3.13 -5.70
N GLY A 79 13.25 2.89 -4.60
CA GLY A 79 13.54 3.45 -3.28
C GLY A 79 14.83 2.93 -2.64
N ASN A 80 15.38 1.82 -3.15
CA ASN A 80 16.56 1.12 -2.64
C ASN A 80 16.45 0.74 -1.15
N ILE A 81 15.25 0.39 -0.69
CA ILE A 81 15.01 -0.14 0.66
C ILE A 81 14.83 -1.66 0.55
N ASN A 82 15.65 -2.41 1.28
CA ASN A 82 15.67 -3.87 1.25
C ASN A 82 15.98 -4.43 2.65
N SER A 83 16.08 -5.76 2.76
CA SER A 83 16.33 -6.44 4.03
C SER A 83 17.61 -6.00 4.77
N LYS A 84 18.61 -5.47 4.05
CA LYS A 84 19.89 -5.04 4.65
C LYS A 84 19.83 -3.67 5.30
N ASN A 85 18.91 -2.80 4.86
CA ASN A 85 18.83 -1.42 5.32
C ASN A 85 17.44 -1.00 5.83
N SER A 86 16.44 -1.89 5.81
CA SER A 86 15.06 -1.59 6.23
C SER A 86 15.00 -1.09 7.68
N SER A 87 15.94 -1.47 8.56
CA SER A 87 16.01 -0.94 9.93
C SER A 87 16.20 0.58 10.01
N ASP A 88 16.78 1.19 8.98
CA ASP A 88 17.15 2.61 9.00
C ASP A 88 15.95 3.52 8.72
N TYR A 89 14.85 2.94 8.23
CA TYR A 89 13.63 3.63 7.83
C TYR A 89 12.47 3.42 8.81
N TYR A 90 12.64 2.58 9.83
CA TYR A 90 11.59 2.23 10.80
C TYR A 90 12.05 2.49 12.23
N TRP A 91 11.11 2.86 13.09
CA TRP A 91 11.39 2.95 14.52
C TRP A 91 11.61 1.57 15.13
N LYS A 92 12.71 1.40 15.88
CA LYS A 92 13.15 0.10 16.40
C LYS A 92 12.10 -0.64 17.25
N LYS A 93 11.24 0.09 17.96
CA LYS A 93 10.24 -0.46 18.89
C LYS A 93 8.78 -0.29 18.41
N ASP A 94 8.55 0.55 17.42
CA ASP A 94 7.22 1.08 17.10
C ASP A 94 6.70 0.58 15.74
N GLY A 95 7.55 -0.03 14.92
CA GLY A 95 7.10 -0.71 13.69
C GLY A 95 6.61 0.22 12.58
N HIS A 96 6.36 1.50 12.86
CA HIS A 96 6.12 2.54 11.87
C HIS A 96 7.42 3.06 11.26
N HIS A 97 7.28 3.79 10.16
CA HIS A 97 8.38 4.55 9.57
C HIS A 97 8.89 5.61 10.55
N ASN A 98 10.20 5.86 10.51
CA ASN A 98 10.78 7.08 11.07
C ASN A 98 10.72 8.22 10.04
N SER A 99 11.30 9.39 10.36
CA SER A 99 11.28 10.54 9.43
C SER A 99 11.91 10.22 8.07
N THR A 100 12.98 9.43 8.03
CA THR A 100 13.61 8.97 6.78
C THR A 100 12.70 8.01 6.02
N GLY A 101 12.00 7.10 6.71
CA GLY A 101 10.99 6.22 6.11
C GLY A 101 9.84 6.99 5.50
N TYR A 102 9.28 7.96 6.23
CA TYR A 102 8.21 8.81 5.69
C TYR A 102 8.66 9.70 4.54
N LYS A 103 9.93 10.13 4.52
CA LYS A 103 10.51 10.78 3.33
C LYS A 103 10.46 9.84 2.11
N LYS A 104 10.87 8.57 2.28
CA LYS A 104 10.83 7.58 1.19
C LYS A 104 9.41 7.24 0.75
N TYR A 105 8.47 7.18 1.69
CA TYR A 105 7.04 7.09 1.40
C TYR A 105 6.58 8.23 0.49
N ALA A 106 6.88 9.48 0.87
CA ALA A 106 6.48 10.65 0.11
C ALA A 106 7.13 10.68 -1.28
N GLU A 107 8.40 10.29 -1.40
CA GLU A 107 9.08 10.12 -2.69
C GLU A 107 8.37 9.10 -3.60
N GLY A 108 7.90 7.97 -3.04
CA GLY A 108 7.15 6.96 -3.79
C GLY A 108 5.78 7.44 -4.26
N VAL A 109 5.05 8.16 -3.40
CA VAL A 109 3.78 8.79 -3.79
C VAL A 109 4.01 9.82 -4.88
N TYR A 110 5.00 10.71 -4.72
CA TYR A 110 5.34 11.70 -5.75
C TYR A 110 5.71 11.04 -7.08
N TRP A 111 6.55 10.00 -7.05
CA TRP A 111 6.92 9.23 -8.23
C TRP A 111 5.69 8.70 -8.97
N LYS A 112 4.72 8.12 -8.26
CA LYS A 112 3.49 7.60 -8.85
C LYS A 112 2.63 8.69 -9.47
N LEU A 113 2.44 9.81 -8.76
CA LEU A 113 1.67 10.95 -9.26
C LEU A 113 2.27 11.53 -10.55
N VAL A 114 3.60 11.57 -10.65
CA VAL A 114 4.29 11.99 -11.88
C VAL A 114 4.13 10.96 -13.00
N GLN A 115 4.29 9.67 -12.72
CA GLN A 115 4.12 8.59 -13.72
C GLN A 115 2.71 8.60 -14.32
N ASP A 116 1.70 8.85 -13.49
CA ASP A 116 0.30 8.89 -13.92
C ASP A 116 -0.10 10.24 -14.53
N SER A 117 0.85 11.18 -14.66
CA SER A 117 0.60 12.54 -15.15
C SER A 117 -0.44 13.33 -14.34
N LEU A 118 -0.65 12.96 -13.08
CA LEU A 118 -1.54 13.67 -12.15
C LEU A 118 -0.91 14.98 -11.65
N ILE A 119 0.42 15.06 -11.68
CA ILE A 119 1.19 16.28 -11.42
C ILE A 119 2.33 16.45 -12.44
N LYS A 120 2.79 17.68 -12.63
CA LYS A 120 3.93 18.01 -13.51
C LYS A 120 5.22 18.16 -12.71
N ASN A 121 6.34 17.84 -13.35
CA ASN A 121 7.70 18.10 -12.83
C ASN A 121 8.08 19.57 -12.91
#